data_AF-A0A2H6JWQ0-F1
#
_entry.id   AF-A0A2H6JWQ0-F1
#
_cell.length_a   1.000
_cell.length_b   1.000
_cell.length_c   1.000
_cell.angle_alpha   90.00
_cell.angle_beta   90.00
_cell.angle_gamma   90.00
#
_symmetry.space_group_name_H-M   'P 1'
#
loop_
_entity.id
_entity.type
_entity.pdbx_description
1 polymer ?
#
loop_
_entity_poly.entity_id
_entity_poly.type
_entity_poly.pdbx_seq_one_letter_code
_entity_poly.pdbx_strand_id
1 'polypeptide(L)'
;MVAFVRHSAGSEFIVCTEIGLKHGLEKEFPEKSFYFPSEFALCRNHKSIDLGDIYLSMKDMEKKVEIPEDIAEKARQALHAGGII
;
A
#
# COMPACT_ATOMS: atom_id res chain seq x y z
N MET A 1 -0.74 -6.77 -9.07
CA MET A 1 0.13 -7.88 -8.60
C MET A 1 -0.65 -8.96 -7.86
N VAL A 2 -1.36 -8.66 -6.77
CA VAL A 2 -2.12 -9.65 -5.98
C VAL A 2 -3.04 -10.52 -6.85
N ALA A 3 -3.81 -9.89 -7.75
CA ALA A 3 -4.66 -10.60 -8.70
C ALA A 3 -3.88 -11.57 -9.61
N PHE A 4 -2.65 -11.23 -10.01
CA PHE A 4 -1.81 -12.13 -10.81
C PHE A 4 -1.39 -13.35 -10.01
N VAL A 5 -0.92 -13.15 -8.76
CA VAL A 5 -0.52 -14.25 -7.86
C VAL A 5 -1.70 -15.21 -7.61
N ARG A 6 -2.90 -14.65 -7.42
CA ARG A 6 -4.15 -15.40 -7.19
C ARG A 6 -4.52 -16.34 -8.33
N HIS A 7 -4.36 -15.90 -9.58
CA HIS A 7 -4.75 -16.69 -10.76
C HIS A 7 -3.57 -17.48 -11.37
N SER A 8 -2.35 -17.23 -10.90
CA SER A 8 -1.16 -17.94 -11.38
C SER A 8 -1.09 -19.34 -10.79
N ALA A 9 -0.81 -20.32 -11.65
CA ALA A 9 -0.50 -21.70 -11.24
C ALA A 9 0.86 -21.85 -10.55
N GLY A 10 1.71 -20.82 -10.60
CA GLY A 10 3.02 -20.83 -9.95
C GLY A 10 2.93 -20.84 -8.42
N SER A 11 3.89 -21.51 -7.78
CA SER A 11 4.07 -21.54 -6.32
C SER A 11 5.15 -20.58 -5.81
N GLU A 12 6.01 -20.08 -6.70
CA GLU A 12 7.17 -19.25 -6.35
C GLU A 12 7.19 -17.95 -7.17
N PHE A 13 7.43 -16.82 -6.50
CA PHE A 13 7.37 -15.50 -7.13
C PHE A 13 8.55 -14.64 -6.70
N ILE A 14 9.22 -14.02 -7.68
CA ILE A 14 10.15 -12.92 -7.42
C ILE A 14 9.37 -11.61 -7.47
N VAL A 15 9.39 -10.85 -6.38
CA VAL A 15 8.62 -9.63 -6.20
C VAL A 15 9.56 -8.42 -6.15
N CYS A 16 9.56 -7.64 -7.22
CA CYS A 16 10.40 -6.45 -7.38
C CYS A 16 9.67 -5.16 -6.97
N THR A 17 9.11 -5.12 -5.76
CA THR A 17 8.47 -3.92 -5.19
C THR A 17 8.87 -3.73 -3.72
N GLU A 18 8.21 -2.81 -3.03
CA GLU A 18 8.44 -2.54 -1.62
C GLU A 18 8.23 -3.78 -0.72
N ILE A 19 9.15 -4.01 0.22
CA ILE A 19 9.21 -5.21 1.06
C ILE A 19 8.04 -5.35 2.04
N GLY A 20 7.38 -4.25 2.40
CA GLY A 20 6.17 -4.24 3.22
C GLY A 20 5.00 -5.04 2.63
N LEU A 21 5.01 -5.31 1.32
CA LEU A 21 4.02 -6.17 0.71
C LEU A 21 4.21 -7.67 1.07
N LYS A 22 5.41 -8.08 1.48
CA LYS A 22 5.75 -9.47 1.82
C LYS A 22 4.77 -10.08 2.81
N HIS A 23 4.55 -9.41 3.93
CA HIS A 23 3.66 -9.91 4.98
C HIS A 23 2.23 -10.12 4.47
N GLY A 24 1.71 -9.20 3.65
CA GLY A 24 0.37 -9.31 3.08
C GLY A 24 0.25 -10.51 2.13
N LEU A 25 1.24 -10.71 1.26
CA LEU A 25 1.28 -11.83 0.32
C LEU A 25 1.37 -13.19 1.04
N GLU A 26 2.26 -13.31 2.02
CA GLU A 26 2.42 -14.54 2.81
C GLU A 26 1.17 -14.87 3.65
N LYS A 27 0.47 -13.84 4.14
CA LYS A 27 -0.79 -14.02 4.87
C LYS A 27 -1.94 -14.44 3.96
N GLU A 28 -2.01 -13.89 2.75
CA GLU A 28 -3.10 -14.16 1.80
C GLU A 28 -2.90 -15.49 1.05
N PHE A 29 -1.65 -15.88 0.78
CA PHE A 29 -1.28 -17.08 0.04
C PHE A 29 -0.19 -17.88 0.79
N PRO A 30 -0.53 -18.49 1.93
CA PRO A 30 0.44 -19.20 2.78
C PRO A 30 1.09 -20.41 2.10
N GLU A 31 0.50 -20.92 1.03
CA GLU A 31 1.01 -22.03 0.22
C GLU A 31 2.02 -21.60 -0.85
N LYS A 32 2.20 -20.29 -1.09
CA LYS A 32 3.10 -19.72 -2.09
C LYS A 32 4.32 -19.10 -1.42
N SER A 33 5.45 -19.11 -2.12
CA SER A 33 6.73 -18.53 -1.66
C SER A 33 7.05 -17.24 -2.41
N PHE A 34 7.50 -16.23 -1.67
CA PHE A 34 7.77 -14.88 -2.20
C PHE A 34 9.21 -14.47 -1.90
N TYR A 35 9.95 -14.12 -2.96
CA TYR A 35 11.34 -13.71 -2.90
C TYR A 35 11.47 -12.24 -3.26
N PHE A 36 12.02 -11.44 -2.35
CA PHE A 36 12.30 -10.03 -2.57
C PHE A 36 13.80 -9.88 -2.85
N PRO A 37 14.22 -9.41 -4.03
CA PRO A 37 15.64 -9.37 -4.41
C PRO A 37 16.51 -8.44 -3.56
N SER A 38 15.92 -7.52 -2.82
CA SER A 38 16.63 -6.54 -2.01
C SER A 38 15.83 -6.15 -0.78
N GLU A 39 16.45 -6.23 0.38
CA GLU A 39 15.91 -5.71 1.64
C GLU A 39 15.89 -4.17 1.66
N PHE A 40 16.64 -3.53 0.76
CA PHE A 40 16.67 -2.07 0.62
C PHE A 40 15.49 -1.51 -0.18
N ALA A 41 14.62 -2.36 -0.74
CA ALA A 41 13.35 -1.94 -1.33
C ALA A 41 12.35 -1.53 -0.22
N LEU A 42 12.73 -0.56 0.60
CA LEU A 42 11.97 -0.06 1.74
C LEU A 42 11.69 1.43 1.53
N CYS A 43 10.41 1.80 1.49
CA CYS A 43 10.02 3.21 1.45
C CYS A 43 10.02 3.78 2.87
N ARG A 44 11.04 4.59 3.20
CA ARG A 44 11.15 5.24 4.53
C ARG A 44 9.88 6.01 4.92
N ASN A 45 9.24 6.69 3.96
CA ASN A 45 8.01 7.44 4.21
C ASN A 45 6.81 6.53 4.53
N HIS A 46 6.75 5.30 3.98
CA HIS A 46 5.70 4.35 4.37
C HIS A 46 5.92 3.76 5.78
N LYS A 47 7.16 3.79 6.27
CA LYS A 47 7.54 3.26 7.59
C LYS A 47 7.67 4.35 8.66
N SER A 48 7.32 5.59 8.34
CA SER A 48 7.25 6.67 9.32
C SER A 48 5.95 6.65 10.13
N ILE A 49 5.03 5.71 9.86
CA ILE A 49 3.78 5.53 10.59
C ILE A 49 3.94 4.27 11.44
N ASP A 50 3.86 4.42 12.76
CA ASP A 50 3.87 3.31 13.71
C ASP A 50 2.56 3.17 14.50
N LEU A 51 2.50 2.16 15.39
CA LEU A 51 1.30 1.90 16.19
C LEU A 51 1.02 3.01 17.22
N GLY A 52 2.04 3.73 17.68
CA GLY A 52 1.90 4.87 18.56
C GLY A 52 1.30 6.08 17.84
N ASP A 53 1.77 6.35 16.61
CA ASP A 53 1.19 7.39 15.75
C ASP A 53 -0.30 7.14 15.49
N ILE A 54 -0.66 5.89 15.16
CA ILE A 54 -2.06 5.49 14.93
C ILE A 54 -2.89 5.69 16.19
N TYR A 55 -2.40 5.23 17.35
CA TYR A 55 -3.09 5.39 18.62
C TYR A 55 -3.34 6.87 18.95
N LEU A 56 -2.32 7.72 18.82
CA LEU A 56 -2.44 9.15 19.09
C LEU A 56 -3.39 9.85 18.10
N SER A 57 -3.28 9.54 16.81
CA SER A 57 -4.18 10.10 15.79
C SER A 57 -5.64 9.76 16.08
N MET A 58 -5.93 8.54 16.52
CA MET A 58 -7.29 8.13 16.90
C MET A 58 -7.76 8.76 18.22
N LYS A 59 -6.88 8.81 19.23
CA LYS A 59 -7.21 9.34 20.55
C LYS A 59 -7.50 10.84 20.50
N ASP A 60 -6.66 11.58 19.80
CA ASP A 60 -6.67 13.04 19.79
C ASP A 60 -7.40 13.61 18.55
N MET A 61 -7.83 12.75 17.62
CA MET A 61 -8.46 13.12 16.34
C MET A 61 -7.62 14.11 15.52
N GLU A 62 -6.30 13.98 15.62
CA GLU A 62 -5.32 14.84 14.99
C GLU A 62 -4.88 14.33 13.60
N LYS A 63 -4.17 15.19 12.85
CA LYS A 63 -3.71 14.97 11.47
C LYS A 63 -4.83 15.02 10.42
N LYS A 64 -5.85 15.85 10.65
CA LYS A 64 -6.88 16.15 9.65
C LYS A 64 -6.22 16.65 8.36
N VAL A 65 -6.46 15.93 7.27
CA VAL A 65 -6.01 16.33 5.94
C VAL A 65 -7.00 17.37 5.40
N GLU A 66 -6.52 18.57 5.12
CA GLU A 66 -7.30 19.65 4.50
C GLU A 66 -6.69 20.00 3.15
N ILE A 67 -7.55 20.09 2.13
CA ILE A 67 -7.16 20.39 0.77
C ILE A 67 -8.00 21.59 0.31
N PRO A 68 -7.39 22.64 -0.29
CA PRO A 68 -8.15 23.73 -0.88
C PRO A 68 -9.18 23.23 -1.90
N GLU A 69 -10.39 23.81 -1.88
CA GLU A 69 -11.53 23.30 -2.67
C GLU A 69 -11.25 23.30 -4.17
N ASP A 70 -10.56 24.32 -4.68
CA ASP A 70 -10.22 24.44 -6.10
C ASP A 70 -9.24 23.34 -6.58
N ILE A 71 -8.33 22.91 -5.70
CA ILE A 71 -7.42 21.78 -5.95
C ILE A 71 -8.19 20.46 -5.86
N ALA A 72 -9.04 20.31 -4.84
CA ALA A 72 -9.83 19.10 -4.62
C ALA A 72 -10.76 18.80 -5.80
N GLU A 73 -11.45 19.81 -6.32
CA GLU A 73 -12.36 19.66 -7.46
C GLU A 73 -11.62 19.24 -8.74
N LYS A 74 -10.48 19.88 -9.05
CA LYS A 74 -9.68 19.48 -10.22
C LYS A 74 -9.16 18.05 -10.11
N ALA A 75 -8.68 17.65 -8.94
CA ALA A 75 -8.23 16.29 -8.70
C ALA A 75 -9.37 15.27 -8.84
N ARG A 76 -10.56 15.60 -8.32
CA ARG A 76 -11.76 14.76 -8.41
C ARG A 76 -12.18 14.52 -9.86
N GLN A 77 -12.19 15.57 -10.69
CA GLN A 77 -12.49 15.44 -12.12
C GLN A 77 -11.51 14.52 -12.84
N ALA A 78 -10.20 14.65 -12.57
CA ALA A 78 -9.18 13.79 -13.18
C ALA A 78 -9.35 12.31 -12.77
N LEU A 79 -9.67 12.06 -11.50
CA LEU A 79 -9.91 10.71 -10.99
C LEU A 79 -11.17 10.06 -11.60
N HIS A 80 -12.27 10.81 -11.75
CA HIS A 80 -13.49 10.33 -12.40
C HIS A 80 -13.30 10.09 -13.90
N ALA A 81 -12.62 11.00 -14.60
CA ALA A 81 -12.32 10.82 -16.02
C ALA A 81 -11.43 9.59 -16.27
N GLY A 82 -10.55 9.26 -15.32
CA GLY A 82 -9.70 8.06 -15.34
C GLY A 82 -10.37 6.78 -14.86
N GLY A 83 -11.63 6.82 -14.41
CA GLY A 83 -12.37 5.66 -13.88
C GLY A 83 -11.77 5.07 -12.59
N ILE A 84 -11.06 5.88 -11.81
CA ILE A 84 -10.43 5.47 -10.53
C ILE A 84 -11.45 5.49 -9.38
N ILE A 85 -12.47 6.34 -9.50
CA ILE A 85 -13.63 6.48 -8.59
C ILE A 85 -14.89 6.80 -9.39
#